data_AF-R5KME6-F1
#
_entry.id   AF-R5KME6-F1
#
_cell.length_a   1.000
_cell.length_b   1.000
_cell.length_c   1.000
_cell.angle_alpha   90.00
_cell.angle_beta   90.00
_cell.angle_gamma   90.00
#
_symmetry.space_group_name_H-M   'P 1'
#
loop_
_entity.id
_entity.type
_entity.pdbx_description
1 polymer ?
#
loop_
_entity_poly.entity_id
_entity_poly.type
_entity_poly.pdbx_seq_one_letter_code
_entity_poly.pdbx_strand_id
1 'polypeptide(L)'
;MNKVKLTSLITFIMFAGILTPVFADETLYEEAKSIVDAPKWTDFCEAGYEKAEVNRNRDVLNVFSFVKAERIKQTYWAERRESFEKRLNYCSGLGEPERSECYTDLRTEEKNNNDLYGQKRKQLLYEDNIQIHRR
;
A
#
# COMPACT_ATOMS: atom_id res chain seq x y z
N MET A 1 -28.87 73.25 32.65
CA MET A 1 -29.47 72.01 33.15
C MET A 1 -30.32 71.43 32.03
N ASN A 2 -29.92 70.30 31.46
CA ASN A 2 -30.75 69.23 30.88
C ASN A 2 -29.88 68.28 30.05
N LYS A 3 -29.53 67.17 30.69
CA LYS A 3 -28.95 65.97 30.08
C LYS A 3 -30.10 65.12 29.57
N VAL A 4 -30.15 64.75 28.29
CA VAL A 4 -30.88 63.54 27.86
C VAL A 4 -30.22 62.88 26.64
N LYS A 5 -29.46 61.83 26.95
CA LYS A 5 -29.35 60.49 26.33
C LYS A 5 -28.96 60.36 24.84
N LEU A 6 -27.64 60.31 24.68
CA LEU A 6 -26.90 59.50 23.71
C LEU A 6 -27.21 58.00 23.89
N THR A 7 -28.25 57.48 23.26
CA THR A 7 -28.43 56.03 23.02
C THR A 7 -29.53 55.83 21.99
N SER A 8 -29.25 55.06 20.94
CA SER A 8 -30.20 54.43 20.00
C SER A 8 -30.05 54.89 18.54
N LEU A 9 -28.91 54.56 17.91
CA LEU A 9 -28.80 54.54 16.45
C LEU A 9 -27.69 53.59 15.95
N ILE A 10 -27.51 52.45 16.63
CA ILE A 10 -26.63 51.36 16.18
C ILE A 10 -27.34 50.02 16.43
N THR A 11 -28.47 49.79 15.77
CA THR A 11 -29.10 48.45 15.70
C THR A 11 -30.03 48.37 14.49
N PHE A 12 -29.54 48.74 13.31
CA PHE A 12 -30.24 48.43 12.04
C PHE A 12 -29.27 48.23 10.87
N ILE A 13 -28.17 47.50 11.11
CA ILE A 13 -27.34 46.90 10.05
C ILE A 13 -27.23 45.40 10.34
N MET A 14 -28.37 44.72 10.40
CA MET A 14 -28.45 43.27 10.61
C MET A 14 -29.52 42.63 9.71
N PHE A 15 -29.92 43.27 8.60
CA PHE A 15 -30.92 42.66 7.71
C PHE A 15 -30.95 43.27 6.30
N ALA A 16 -29.89 43.12 5.51
CA ALA A 16 -29.98 43.27 4.06
C ALA A 16 -28.76 42.65 3.35
N GLY A 17 -28.98 41.51 2.70
CA GLY A 17 -28.11 40.92 1.67
C GLY A 17 -26.73 40.50 2.16
N ILE A 18 -26.38 39.22 2.20
CA ILE A 18 -26.32 38.37 1.03
C ILE A 18 -26.42 36.92 1.55
N LEU A 19 -27.55 36.26 1.28
CA LEU A 19 -27.63 34.79 1.27
C LEU A 19 -27.04 34.33 -0.06
N THR A 20 -25.72 34.40 -0.20
CA THR A 20 -25.06 33.49 -1.14
C THR A 20 -24.99 32.14 -0.43
N PRO A 21 -25.57 31.07 -0.98
CA PRO A 21 -25.07 29.76 -0.62
C PRO A 21 -23.57 29.77 -0.91
N VAL A 22 -22.76 29.62 0.14
CA VAL A 22 -21.41 29.11 -0.02
C VAL A 22 -21.61 27.69 -0.52
N PHE A 23 -21.71 27.54 -1.84
CA PHE A 23 -21.38 26.30 -2.47
C PHE A 23 -19.89 26.13 -2.18
N ALA A 24 -19.58 25.42 -1.10
CA ALA A 24 -18.28 24.80 -0.96
C ALA A 24 -18.08 24.04 -2.27
N ASP A 25 -17.07 24.46 -3.02
CA ASP A 25 -16.66 23.88 -4.30
C ASP A 25 -16.13 22.48 -4.01
N GLU A 26 -17.05 21.55 -3.78
CA GLU A 26 -16.78 20.12 -3.63
C GLU A 26 -16.42 19.51 -5.01
N THR A 27 -16.53 20.29 -6.08
CA THR A 27 -16.17 19.91 -7.45
C THR A 27 -14.68 20.04 -7.78
N LEU A 28 -13.88 20.78 -7.00
CA LEU A 28 -12.42 20.86 -7.23
C LEU A 28 -11.60 19.79 -6.49
N TYR A 29 -12.21 18.94 -5.65
CA TYR A 29 -11.50 17.87 -4.95
C TYR A 29 -11.55 16.51 -5.67
N GLU A 30 -12.35 16.36 -6.73
CA GLU A 30 -12.41 15.12 -7.52
C GLU A 30 -11.44 15.06 -8.71
N GLU A 31 -10.90 16.19 -9.18
CA GLU A 31 -10.15 16.23 -10.45
C GLU A 31 -8.66 16.54 -10.26
N ALA A 32 -8.02 15.77 -9.39
CA ALA A 32 -6.61 15.47 -9.51
C ALA A 32 -6.33 14.10 -8.89
N LYS A 33 -7.01 13.05 -9.35
CA LYS A 33 -6.46 11.68 -9.18
C LYS A 33 -5.11 11.69 -9.89
N SER A 34 -4.04 11.92 -9.11
CA SER A 34 -2.68 11.90 -9.60
C SER A 34 -2.48 10.58 -10.33
N ILE A 35 -2.11 10.63 -11.61
CA ILE A 35 -1.79 9.43 -12.37
C ILE A 35 -0.76 8.65 -11.57
N VAL A 36 -1.14 7.45 -11.12
CA VAL A 36 -0.27 6.62 -10.30
C VAL A 36 0.63 5.83 -11.25
N ASP A 37 1.95 5.92 -11.07
CA ASP A 37 2.89 5.15 -11.87
C ASP A 37 2.72 3.65 -11.64
N ALA A 38 3.17 2.85 -12.61
CA ALA A 38 3.25 1.40 -12.46
C ALA A 38 4.20 1.01 -11.30
N PRO A 39 3.79 0.09 -10.40
CA PRO A 39 4.69 -0.42 -9.36
C PRO A 39 5.82 -1.25 -9.96
N LYS A 40 6.99 -1.23 -9.32
CA LYS A 40 8.17 -2.01 -9.74
C LYS A 40 8.39 -3.18 -8.78
N TRP A 41 8.68 -4.36 -9.33
CA TRP A 41 8.94 -5.57 -8.52
C TRP A 41 10.09 -5.37 -7.52
N THR A 42 11.12 -4.63 -7.91
CA THR A 42 12.30 -4.33 -7.08
C THR A 42 11.96 -3.59 -5.79
N ASP A 43 10.81 -2.91 -5.72
CA ASP A 43 10.39 -2.18 -4.52
C ASP A 43 9.85 -3.14 -3.44
N PHE A 44 9.52 -4.38 -3.82
CA PHE A 44 8.91 -5.38 -2.92
C PHE A 44 9.78 -6.62 -2.75
N CYS A 45 10.73 -6.86 -3.65
CA CYS A 45 11.60 -8.03 -3.64
C CYS A 45 12.72 -7.91 -2.59
N GLU A 46 13.05 -9.02 -1.94
CA GLU A 46 14.27 -9.10 -1.15
C GLU A 46 15.51 -9.08 -2.06
N ALA A 47 16.51 -8.29 -1.67
CA ALA A 47 17.73 -8.13 -2.46
C ALA A 47 18.39 -9.48 -2.79
N GLY A 48 18.72 -9.67 -4.07
CA GLY A 48 19.32 -10.90 -4.59
C GLY A 48 18.32 -11.95 -5.11
N TYR A 49 17.00 -11.71 -4.98
CA TYR A 49 15.95 -12.60 -5.47
C TYR A 49 15.13 -12.00 -6.63
N GLU A 50 15.57 -10.86 -7.19
CA GLU A 50 14.84 -10.15 -8.25
C GLU A 50 14.65 -11.00 -9.51
N LYS A 51 15.58 -11.95 -9.72
CA LYS A 51 15.60 -12.90 -10.84
C LYS A 51 15.46 -14.34 -10.38
N ALA A 52 14.85 -14.58 -9.21
CA ALA A 52 14.64 -15.93 -8.73
C ALA A 52 13.84 -16.76 -9.75
N GLU A 53 14.22 -18.03 -9.89
CA GLU A 53 13.61 -18.99 -10.80
C GLU A 53 12.96 -20.13 -10.01
N VAL A 54 11.81 -20.60 -10.48
CA VAL A 54 11.11 -21.73 -9.86
C VAL A 54 11.91 -23.00 -10.12
N ASN A 55 12.53 -23.56 -9.08
CA ASN A 55 13.17 -24.86 -9.19
C ASN A 55 12.11 -25.97 -8.99
N ARG A 56 11.59 -26.50 -10.10
CA ARG A 56 10.62 -27.62 -10.10
C ARG A 56 11.28 -29.00 -10.02
N ASN A 57 12.61 -29.08 -10.08
CA ASN A 57 13.30 -30.35 -9.99
C ASN A 57 13.33 -30.82 -8.53
N ARG A 58 12.75 -32.00 -8.28
CA ARG A 58 12.91 -32.75 -7.01
C ARG A 58 14.34 -33.26 -6.91
N ASP A 59 15.29 -32.36 -6.68
CA ASP A 59 16.70 -32.73 -6.65
C ASP A 59 17.07 -33.52 -5.39
N VAL A 60 17.84 -34.58 -5.61
CA VAL A 60 18.28 -35.65 -4.69
C VAL A 60 19.15 -35.13 -3.52
N LEU A 61 19.60 -33.88 -3.58
CA LEU A 61 20.36 -33.17 -2.54
C LEU A 61 19.50 -32.63 -1.38
N ASN A 62 18.30 -33.18 -1.20
CA ASN A 62 17.35 -32.85 -0.13
C ASN A 62 17.89 -33.15 1.30
N VAL A 63 19.12 -33.68 1.40
CA VAL A 63 19.82 -34.05 2.63
C VAL A 63 20.39 -32.83 3.37
N PHE A 64 20.71 -31.73 2.69
CA PHE A 64 21.24 -30.52 3.33
C PHE A 64 20.12 -29.50 3.59
N SER A 65 19.84 -29.22 4.88
CA SER A 65 18.79 -28.29 5.31
C SER A 65 18.95 -26.87 4.74
N PHE A 66 20.18 -26.38 4.64
CA PHE A 66 20.50 -25.07 4.07
C PHE A 66 20.14 -24.97 2.58
N VAL A 67 20.54 -25.96 1.77
CA VAL A 67 20.25 -26.01 0.33
C VAL A 67 18.74 -26.09 0.09
N LYS A 68 18.02 -26.81 0.95
CA LYS A 68 16.57 -26.90 0.93
C LYS A 68 15.90 -25.56 1.26
N ALA A 69 16.37 -24.87 2.31
CA ALA A 69 15.83 -23.57 2.73
C ALA A 69 16.05 -22.49 1.66
N GLU A 70 17.25 -22.44 1.07
CA GLU A 70 17.56 -21.49 0.00
C GLU A 70 16.71 -21.75 -1.26
N ARG A 71 16.52 -23.03 -1.63
CA ARG A 71 15.63 -23.40 -2.75
C ARG A 71 14.18 -22.98 -2.49
N ILE A 72 13.66 -23.22 -1.29
CA ILE A 72 12.30 -22.80 -0.91
C ILE A 72 12.17 -21.28 -1.03
N LYS A 73 13.18 -20.53 -0.58
CA LYS A 73 13.19 -19.08 -0.66
C LYS A 73 13.25 -18.57 -2.11
N GLN A 74 14.08 -19.19 -2.95
CA GLN A 74 14.12 -18.87 -4.39
C GLN A 74 12.77 -19.13 -5.05
N THR A 75 12.19 -20.32 -4.86
CA THR A 75 10.88 -20.65 -5.42
C THR A 75 9.81 -19.67 -4.94
N TYR A 76 9.78 -19.33 -3.65
CA TYR A 76 8.83 -18.36 -3.09
C TYR A 76 8.91 -17.00 -3.81
N TRP A 77 10.11 -16.44 -3.94
CA TRP A 77 10.29 -15.14 -4.59
C TRP A 77 10.02 -15.21 -6.10
N ALA A 78 10.30 -16.34 -6.75
CA ALA A 78 10.00 -16.56 -8.16
C ALA A 78 8.49 -16.60 -8.44
N GLU A 79 7.74 -17.39 -7.67
CA GLU A 79 6.27 -17.49 -7.79
C GLU A 79 5.60 -16.15 -7.48
N ARG A 80 6.14 -15.43 -6.49
CA ARG A 80 5.62 -14.12 -6.11
C ARG A 80 5.85 -13.07 -7.21
N ARG A 81 7.02 -13.09 -7.86
CA ARG A 81 7.30 -12.26 -9.04
C ARG A 81 6.35 -12.58 -10.19
N GLU A 82 6.09 -13.85 -10.48
CA GLU A 82 5.16 -14.27 -11.52
C GLU A 82 3.74 -13.73 -11.25
N SER A 83 3.27 -13.84 -9.99
CA SER A 83 1.98 -13.28 -9.57
C SER A 83 1.93 -11.76 -9.73
N PHE A 84 2.97 -11.07 -9.29
CA PHE A 84 3.11 -9.61 -9.42
C PHE A 84 3.06 -9.18 -10.89
N GLU A 85 3.87 -9.79 -11.76
CA GLU A 85 3.95 -9.46 -13.18
C GLU A 85 2.62 -9.71 -13.90
N LYS A 86 1.93 -10.81 -13.55
CA LYS A 86 0.59 -11.11 -14.08
C LYS A 86 -0.44 -10.05 -13.69
N ARG A 87 -0.44 -9.62 -12.42
CA ARG A 87 -1.36 -8.60 -11.91
C ARG A 87 -1.02 -7.22 -12.48
N LEU A 88 0.26 -6.88 -12.59
CA LEU A 88 0.74 -5.65 -13.21
C LEU A 88 0.30 -5.55 -14.68
N ASN A 89 0.46 -6.64 -15.44
CA ASN A 89 0.02 -6.71 -16.82
C ASN A 89 -1.50 -6.50 -16.95
N TYR A 90 -2.28 -7.14 -16.07
CA TYR A 90 -3.72 -6.89 -15.99
C TYR A 90 -4.04 -5.40 -15.74
N CYS A 91 -3.41 -4.78 -14.74
CA CYS A 91 -3.64 -3.37 -14.43
C CYS A 91 -3.27 -2.46 -15.60
N SER A 92 -2.18 -2.77 -16.32
CA SER A 92 -1.73 -1.97 -17.47
C SER A 92 -2.70 -1.97 -18.66
N GLY A 93 -3.57 -2.98 -18.75
CA GLY A 93 -4.61 -3.06 -19.78
C GLY A 93 -5.88 -2.27 -19.47
N LEU A 94 -5.97 -1.62 -18.31
CA LEU A 94 -7.13 -0.83 -17.89
C LEU A 94 -7.02 0.63 -18.36
N GLY A 95 -8.17 1.29 -18.47
CA GLY A 95 -8.27 2.75 -18.62
C GLY A 95 -8.08 3.47 -17.28
N GLU A 96 -8.01 4.81 -17.32
CA GLU A 96 -8.11 5.62 -16.11
C GLU A 96 -9.59 5.87 -15.76
N PRO A 97 -9.95 5.89 -14.47
CA PRO A 97 -9.08 5.85 -13.28
C PRO A 97 -8.74 4.44 -12.75
N GLU A 98 -9.31 3.38 -13.33
CA GLU A 98 -9.22 2.02 -12.80
C GLU A 98 -7.79 1.49 -12.77
N ARG A 99 -6.94 1.91 -13.72
CA ARG A 99 -5.52 1.58 -13.76
C ARG A 99 -4.78 2.11 -12.52
N SER A 100 -4.98 3.40 -12.19
CA SER A 100 -4.34 4.03 -11.03
C SER A 100 -4.77 3.37 -9.72
N GLU A 101 -6.04 3.00 -9.60
CA GLU A 101 -6.57 2.23 -8.46
C GLU A 101 -5.94 0.83 -8.39
N CYS A 102 -5.92 0.10 -9.51
CA CYS A 102 -5.32 -1.23 -9.60
C CYS A 102 -3.84 -1.24 -9.21
N TYR A 103 -3.08 -0.22 -9.61
CA TYR A 103 -1.69 -0.05 -9.18
C TYR A 103 -1.55 0.26 -7.69
N THR A 104 -2.51 0.95 -7.09
CA THR A 104 -2.52 1.22 -5.64
C THR A 104 -2.81 -0.07 -4.86
N ASP A 105 -3.77 -0.85 -5.33
CA ASP A 105 -4.11 -2.16 -4.75
C ASP A 105 -2.94 -3.13 -4.83
N LEU A 106 -2.27 -3.23 -5.98
CA LEU A 106 -1.11 -4.11 -6.16
C LEU A 106 0.03 -3.74 -5.20
N ARG A 107 0.31 -2.45 -4.98
CA ARG A 107 1.31 -2.02 -3.97
C ARG A 107 0.92 -2.44 -2.56
N THR A 108 -0.36 -2.34 -2.24
CA THR A 108 -0.89 -2.68 -0.91
C THR A 108 -0.80 -4.17 -0.67
N GLU A 109 -1.18 -4.98 -1.65
CA GLU A 109 -1.03 -6.43 -1.64
C GLU A 109 0.42 -6.86 -1.40
N GLU A 110 1.38 -6.30 -2.14
CA GLU A 110 2.78 -6.66 -1.98
C GLU A 110 3.39 -6.21 -0.65
N LYS A 111 2.96 -5.08 -0.09
CA LYS A 111 3.33 -4.67 1.28
C LYS A 111 2.83 -5.68 2.30
N ASN A 112 1.55 -6.07 2.22
CA ASN A 112 0.96 -7.04 3.12
C ASN A 112 1.66 -8.41 3.03
N ASN A 113 1.98 -8.86 1.82
CA ASN A 113 2.70 -10.10 1.60
C ASN A 113 4.13 -10.04 2.20
N ASN A 114 4.81 -8.89 2.17
CA ASN A 114 6.10 -8.68 2.83
C ASN A 114 5.99 -8.73 4.35
N ASP A 115 4.96 -8.10 4.91
CA ASP A 115 4.71 -8.14 6.36
C ASP A 115 4.44 -9.57 6.84
N LEU A 116 3.60 -10.32 6.11
CA LEU A 116 3.32 -11.73 6.39
C LEU A 116 4.59 -12.59 6.29
N TYR A 117 5.42 -12.36 5.27
CA TYR A 117 6.71 -13.06 5.13
C TYR A 117 7.63 -12.76 6.33
N GLY A 118 7.74 -11.49 6.73
CA GLY A 118 8.51 -11.07 7.89
C GLY A 118 8.03 -11.71 9.20
N GLN A 119 6.71 -11.78 9.41
CA GLN A 119 6.12 -12.43 10.58
C GLN A 119 6.43 -13.93 10.61
N LYS A 120 6.23 -14.65 9.50
CA LYS A 120 6.53 -16.08 9.41
C LYS A 120 8.01 -16.37 9.67
N ARG A 121 8.93 -15.56 9.14
CA ARG A 121 10.36 -15.71 9.44
C ARG A 121 10.68 -15.54 10.91
N LYS A 122 10.09 -14.52 11.57
CA LYS A 122 10.29 -14.31 13.01
C LYS A 122 9.75 -15.46 13.85
N GLN A 123 8.59 -16.02 13.50
CA GLN A 123 8.00 -17.18 14.17
C GLN A 123 8.91 -18.41 14.08
N LEU A 124 9.40 -18.73 12.88
CA LEU A 124 10.32 -19.86 12.69
C LEU A 124 11.60 -19.71 13.53
N LEU A 125 12.20 -18.52 13.55
CA LEU A 125 13.38 -18.24 14.37
C LEU A 125 13.10 -18.38 15.87
N TYR A 126 11.92 -17.96 16.32
CA TYR A 126 11.51 -18.08 17.73
C TYR A 126 11.31 -19.55 18.15
N GLU A 127 10.65 -20.35 17.31
CA GLU A 127 10.45 -21.78 17.55
C GLU A 127 11.78 -22.55 17.60
N ASP A 128 12.70 -22.28 16.67
CA ASP A 128 14.05 -22.86 16.67
C ASP A 128 14.82 -22.48 17.95
N ASN A 129 14.77 -21.22 18.36
CA ASN A 129 15.43 -20.77 19.59
C ASN A 129 14.88 -21.48 20.84
N ILE A 130 13.56 -21.67 20.95
CA ILE A 130 12.97 -22.46 22.05
C ILE A 130 13.50 -23.89 22.03
N GLN A 131 13.56 -24.53 20.86
CA GLN A 131 14.02 -25.91 20.74
C GLN A 131 15.50 -26.08 21.13
N ILE A 132 16.36 -25.11 20.79
CA ILE A 132 17.77 -25.10 21.19
C ILE A 132 17.89 -24.95 22.70
N HIS A 133 17.12 -24.05 23.32
CA HIS A 133 17.20 -23.80 24.78
C HIS A 133 16.51 -24.87 25.64
N ARG A 134 15.83 -25.84 25.02
CA ARG A 134 15.19 -26.99 25.70
C ARG A 134 16.05 -28.25 25.76
N ARG A 135 17.16 -28.30 25.01
CA ARG A 135 18.10 -29.42 24.98
C ARG A 135 19.28 -29.17 25.91
#